data_AF-M0ICD1-F1
#
_entry.id   AF-M0ICD1-F1
#
_cell.length_a   1.000
_cell.length_b   1.000
_cell.length_c   1.000
_cell.angle_alpha   90.00
_cell.angle_beta   90.00
_cell.angle_gamma   90.00
#
_symmetry.space_group_name_H-M   'P 1'
#
loop_
_entity.id
_entity.type
_entity.pdbx_description
1 polymer ?
#
loop_
_entity_poly.entity_id
_entity_poly.type
_entity_poly.pdbx_seq_one_letter_code
_entity_poly.pdbx_strand_id
1 'polypeptide(L)'
;MTPAARPTWTDLTRRGLATAAVATVANAFLLALVLETGLVEPFAPLSYPPVVLFSAVGAVAATLVYGLFAARVADADRTFVRVAAAVLVASFIPDIGLLYVDPGATVPGVVVLMVMHVVVAAVCVASFTELGWGVPKGTHPDATEE
;
A
#
# COMPACT_ATOMS: atom_id res chain seq x y z
N MET A 1 6.41 -0.92 -33.61
CA MET A 1 5.98 -1.00 -32.19
C MET A 1 6.94 -1.93 -31.45
N THR A 2 7.84 -1.38 -30.65
CA THR A 2 8.73 -2.16 -29.79
C THR A 2 7.91 -2.68 -28.60
N PRO A 3 7.98 -3.96 -28.22
CA PRO A 3 7.29 -4.44 -27.02
C PRO A 3 7.76 -3.60 -25.83
N ALA A 4 6.83 -3.06 -25.03
CA ALA A 4 7.17 -2.38 -23.79
C ALA A 4 8.05 -3.32 -22.94
N ALA A 5 9.25 -2.88 -22.59
CA ALA A 5 10.19 -3.69 -21.83
C ALA A 5 9.60 -4.01 -20.45
N ARG A 6 9.46 -5.29 -20.13
CA ARG A 6 8.95 -5.73 -18.82
C ARG A 6 9.92 -5.30 -17.71
N PRO A 7 9.43 -4.79 -16.57
CA PRO A 7 10.29 -4.33 -15.48
C PRO A 7 11.14 -5.49 -14.94
N THR A 8 12.41 -5.20 -14.62
CA THR A 8 13.32 -6.21 -14.05
C THR A 8 13.04 -6.41 -12.56
N TRP A 9 13.36 -7.59 -12.02
CA TRP A 9 13.19 -7.89 -10.59
C TRP A 9 13.97 -6.94 -9.67
N THR A 10 15.10 -6.40 -10.14
CA THR A 10 15.90 -5.41 -9.41
C THR A 10 15.15 -4.09 -9.27
N ASP A 11 14.48 -3.65 -10.33
CA ASP A 11 13.66 -2.42 -10.30
C ASP A 11 12.46 -2.57 -9.37
N LEU A 12 11.78 -3.72 -9.42
CA LEU A 12 10.67 -4.03 -8.54
C LEU A 12 11.10 -4.12 -7.07
N THR A 13 12.25 -4.71 -6.78
CA THR A 13 12.78 -4.79 -5.41
C THR A 13 13.09 -3.40 -4.85
N ARG A 14 13.75 -2.54 -5.63
CA ARG A 14 14.06 -1.17 -5.23
C ARG A 14 12.79 -0.34 -5.00
N ARG A 15 11.81 -0.43 -5.91
CA ARG A 15 10.51 0.23 -5.76
C ARG A 15 9.74 -0.32 -4.57
N GLY A 16 9.74 -1.63 -4.36
CA GLY A 16 9.11 -2.28 -3.22
C GLY A 16 9.70 -1.83 -1.89
N LEU A 17 11.02 -1.75 -1.78
CA LEU A 17 11.68 -1.26 -0.57
C LEU A 17 11.34 0.20 -0.28
N ALA A 18 11.38 1.07 -1.30
CA ALA A 18 10.97 2.46 -1.16
C ALA A 18 9.49 2.58 -0.75
N THR A 19 8.61 1.76 -1.34
CA THR A 19 7.18 1.71 -1.02
C THR A 19 6.95 1.28 0.42
N ALA A 20 7.64 0.23 0.87
CA ALA A 20 7.57 -0.24 2.25
C ALA A 20 8.03 0.83 3.24
N ALA A 21 9.13 1.52 2.95
CA ALA A 21 9.62 2.62 3.76
C ALA A 21 8.60 3.77 3.83
N VAL A 22 8.08 4.22 2.69
CA VAL A 22 7.10 5.32 2.62
C VAL A 22 5.80 4.94 3.34
N ALA A 23 5.25 3.75 3.11
CA ALA A 23 4.03 3.29 3.76
C ALA A 23 4.20 3.20 5.28
N THR A 24 5.33 2.66 5.74
CA THR A 24 5.67 2.55 7.16
C THR A 24 5.79 3.92 7.81
N VAL A 25 6.53 4.84 7.19
CA VAL A 25 6.71 6.21 7.72
C VAL A 25 5.38 6.96 7.73
N ALA A 26 4.57 6.84 6.68
CA ALA A 26 3.26 7.49 6.61
C ALA A 26 2.32 7.00 7.73
N ASN A 27 2.27 5.70 7.98
CA ASN A 27 1.46 5.16 9.08
C ASN A 27 2.02 5.47 10.46
N ALA A 28 3.34 5.45 10.64
CA ALA A 28 3.95 5.86 11.90
C ALA A 28 3.67 7.35 12.20
N PHE A 29 3.70 8.20 11.17
CA PHE A 29 3.34 9.60 11.29
C PHE A 29 1.85 9.79 11.59
N LEU A 30 0.96 9.06 10.89
CA LEU A 30 -0.47 9.06 11.20
C LEU A 30 -0.74 8.64 12.64
N LEU A 31 -0.07 7.57 13.11
CA LEU A 31 -0.18 7.10 14.49
C LEU A 31 0.25 8.20 15.47
N ALA A 32 1.38 8.86 15.23
CA ALA A 32 1.84 9.97 16.07
C ALA A 32 0.77 11.06 16.18
N LEU A 33 0.17 11.48 15.05
CA LEU A 33 -0.90 12.47 15.05
C LEU A 33 -2.13 12.00 15.84
N VAL A 34 -2.55 10.74 15.70
CA VAL A 34 -3.70 10.21 16.43
C VAL A 34 -3.44 10.19 17.94
N LEU A 35 -2.26 9.74 18.36
CA LEU A 35 -1.91 9.66 19.79
C LEU A 35 -1.88 11.05 20.45
N GLU A 36 -1.45 12.09 19.74
CA GLU A 36 -1.46 13.47 20.23
C GLU A 36 -2.88 14.04 20.44
N THR A 37 -3.89 13.50 19.73
CA THR A 37 -5.28 14.00 19.86
C THR A 37 -6.00 13.53 21.12
N GLY A 38 -5.54 12.43 21.74
CA GLY A 38 -6.27 11.77 22.83
C GLY A 38 -7.66 11.22 22.44
N LEU A 39 -7.99 11.16 21.14
CA LEU A 39 -9.31 10.71 20.65
C LEU A 39 -9.50 9.20 20.75
N VAL A 40 -8.44 8.44 20.99
CA VAL A 40 -8.46 6.98 20.98
C VAL A 40 -7.85 6.46 22.27
N GLU A 41 -8.59 5.58 22.94
CA GLU A 41 -8.12 4.88 24.14
C GLU A 41 -6.89 4.00 23.84
N PRO A 42 -6.01 3.76 24.83
CA PRO A 42 -4.86 2.88 24.65
C PRO A 42 -5.27 1.51 24.13
N PHE A 43 -4.83 1.20 22.91
CA PHE A 43 -5.23 0.01 22.18
C PHE A 43 -4.00 -0.63 21.55
N ALA A 44 -3.70 -1.88 21.92
CA ALA A 44 -2.42 -2.51 21.60
C ALA A 44 -2.11 -2.56 20.07
N PRO A 45 -3.08 -2.83 19.18
CA PRO A 45 -2.86 -2.74 17.73
C PRO A 45 -2.47 -1.33 17.23
N LEU A 46 -2.90 -0.27 17.91
CA LEU A 46 -2.50 1.12 17.64
C LEU A 46 -1.24 1.50 18.42
N SER A 47 -0.19 0.71 18.27
CA SER A 47 1.14 1.00 18.79
C SER A 47 2.20 0.86 17.70
N TYR A 48 3.37 1.45 17.91
CA TYR A 48 4.42 1.49 16.89
C TYR A 48 4.86 0.09 16.40
N PRO A 49 5.13 -0.92 17.26
CA PRO A 49 5.66 -2.19 16.76
C PRO A 49 4.70 -2.91 15.81
N PRO A 50 3.39 -3.09 16.12
CA PRO A 50 2.42 -3.65 15.17
C PRO A 50 2.27 -2.80 13.90
N VAL A 51 2.10 -1.48 14.03
CA VAL A 51 1.85 -0.59 12.88
C VAL A 51 3.01 -0.64 11.88
N VAL A 52 4.25 -0.57 12.37
CA VAL A 52 5.44 -0.62 11.52
C VAL A 52 5.58 -1.99 10.85
N LEU A 53 5.42 -3.08 11.60
CA LEU A 53 5.55 -4.43 11.07
C LEU A 53 4.50 -4.73 9.99
N PHE A 54 3.21 -4.49 10.28
CA PHE A 54 2.14 -4.82 9.35
C PHE A 54 2.13 -3.90 8.11
N SER A 55 2.54 -2.63 8.25
CA SER A 55 2.71 -1.73 7.09
C SER A 55 3.80 -2.23 6.14
N ALA A 56 4.95 -2.64 6.69
CA ALA A 56 6.05 -3.18 5.90
C ALA A 56 5.66 -4.51 5.23
N VAL A 57 5.04 -5.43 5.97
CA VAL A 57 4.57 -6.72 5.45
C VAL A 57 3.54 -6.51 4.33
N GLY A 58 2.57 -5.61 4.52
CA GLY A 58 1.57 -5.27 3.52
C GLY A 58 2.20 -4.76 2.22
N ALA A 59 3.16 -3.85 2.31
CA ALA A 59 3.87 -3.31 1.15
C ALA A 59 4.75 -4.35 0.44
N VAL A 60 5.42 -5.23 1.19
CA VAL A 60 6.20 -6.35 0.62
C VAL A 60 5.28 -7.31 -0.13
N ALA A 61 4.16 -7.71 0.50
CA ALA A 61 3.17 -8.59 -0.15
C ALA A 61 2.62 -7.94 -1.44
N ALA A 62 2.28 -6.65 -1.40
CA ALA A 62 1.83 -5.90 -2.57
C ALA A 62 2.87 -5.88 -3.69
N THR A 63 4.16 -5.70 -3.36
CA THR A 63 5.28 -5.75 -4.32
C THR A 63 5.33 -7.11 -5.03
N LEU A 64 5.21 -8.20 -4.27
CA LEU A 64 5.25 -9.56 -4.82
C LEU A 64 4.06 -9.83 -5.74
N VAL A 65 2.85 -9.41 -5.32
CA VAL A 65 1.63 -9.56 -6.14
C VAL A 65 1.74 -8.75 -7.43
N TYR A 66 2.19 -7.50 -7.36
CA TYR A 66 2.39 -6.68 -8.55
C TYR A 66 3.44 -7.29 -9.49
N GLY A 67 4.57 -7.76 -8.95
CA GLY A 67 5.59 -8.45 -9.75
C GLY A 67 5.06 -9.69 -10.46
N LEU A 68 4.20 -10.47 -9.80
CA LEU A 68 3.53 -11.61 -10.43
C LEU A 68 2.59 -11.19 -11.55
N PHE A 69 1.81 -10.12 -11.36
CA PHE A 69 0.92 -9.61 -12.40
C PHE A 69 1.69 -9.02 -13.57
N ALA A 70 2.73 -8.22 -13.33
CA ALA A 70 3.60 -7.69 -14.37
C ALA A 70 4.28 -8.79 -15.21
N ALA A 71 4.48 -9.98 -14.63
CA ALA A 71 5.07 -11.12 -15.32
C ALA A 71 4.06 -11.96 -16.13
N ARG A 72 2.77 -11.95 -15.79
CA ARG A 72 1.77 -12.94 -16.25
C ARG A 72 0.49 -12.37 -16.83
N VAL A 73 0.17 -11.11 -16.56
CA VAL A 73 -1.13 -10.48 -16.86
C VAL A 73 -0.92 -9.35 -17.86
N ALA A 74 -1.76 -9.29 -18.91
CA ALA A 74 -1.67 -8.25 -19.94
C ALA A 74 -1.96 -6.84 -19.37
N ASP A 75 -3.03 -6.71 -18.57
CA ASP A 75 -3.42 -5.48 -17.89
C ASP A 75 -3.06 -5.53 -16.39
N ALA A 76 -1.76 -5.59 -16.09
CA ALA A 76 -1.26 -5.77 -14.72
C ALA A 76 -1.74 -4.66 -13.77
N ASP A 77 -1.68 -3.39 -14.18
CA ASP A 77 -2.07 -2.24 -13.35
C ASP A 77 -3.54 -2.28 -12.95
N ARG A 78 -4.43 -2.45 -13.93
CA ARG A 78 -5.88 -2.50 -13.68
C ARG A 78 -6.25 -3.70 -12.80
N THR A 79 -5.59 -4.83 -13.02
CA THR A 79 -5.80 -6.04 -12.21
C THR A 79 -5.30 -5.82 -10.80
N PHE A 80 -4.13 -5.20 -10.63
CA PHE A 80 -3.56 -4.87 -9.34
C PHE A 80 -4.46 -3.94 -8.53
N VAL A 81 -4.97 -2.86 -9.12
CA VAL A 81 -5.90 -1.94 -8.43
C VAL A 81 -7.14 -2.67 -7.93
N ARG A 82 -7.74 -3.54 -8.75
CA ARG A 82 -8.92 -4.34 -8.36
C ARG A 82 -8.62 -5.28 -7.20
N VAL A 83 -7.49 -5.97 -7.26
CA VAL A 83 -7.05 -6.88 -6.20
C VAL A 83 -6.70 -6.11 -4.93
N ALA A 84 -5.99 -5.00 -5.04
CA ALA A 84 -5.66 -4.12 -3.91
C ALA A 84 -6.94 -3.59 -3.24
N ALA A 85 -7.94 -3.17 -4.01
CA ALA A 85 -9.24 -2.76 -3.47
C ALA A 85 -9.97 -3.92 -2.77
N ALA A 86 -9.98 -5.11 -3.36
CA ALA A 86 -10.58 -6.29 -2.73
C ALA A 86 -9.87 -6.69 -1.43
N VAL A 87 -8.53 -6.67 -1.43
CA VAL A 87 -7.70 -6.97 -0.24
C VAL A 87 -7.88 -5.91 0.84
N LEU A 88 -7.98 -4.63 0.47
CA LEU A 88 -8.26 -3.53 1.41
C LEU A 88 -9.63 -3.71 2.09
N VAL A 89 -10.67 -4.06 1.33
CA VAL A 89 -11.98 -4.34 1.92
C VAL A 89 -11.91 -5.59 2.81
N ALA A 90 -11.19 -6.63 2.38
CA ALA A 90 -11.00 -7.84 3.17
C ALA A 90 -10.19 -7.58 4.46
N SER A 91 -9.23 -6.64 4.44
CA SER A 91 -8.44 -6.31 5.62
C SER A 91 -9.23 -5.58 6.70
N PHE A 92 -10.42 -5.06 6.38
CA PHE A 92 -11.31 -4.48 7.39
C PHE A 92 -12.04 -5.53 8.24
N ILE A 93 -12.14 -6.78 7.76
CA ILE A 93 -12.77 -7.87 8.50
C ILE A 93 -12.07 -8.13 9.84
N PRO A 94 -10.73 -8.32 9.91
CA PRO A 94 -10.06 -8.46 11.19
C PRO A 94 -10.18 -7.21 12.06
N ASP A 95 -10.12 -6.00 11.48
CA ASP A 95 -10.28 -4.74 12.23
C ASP A 95 -11.65 -4.68 12.93
N ILE A 96 -12.73 -5.00 12.21
CA ILE A 96 -14.09 -5.06 12.77
C ILE A 96 -14.20 -6.20 13.79
N GLY A 97 -13.52 -7.32 13.54
CA GLY A 97 -13.44 -8.46 14.46
C GLY A 97 -12.91 -8.06 15.84
N LEU A 98 -11.96 -7.13 15.91
CA LEU A 98 -11.39 -6.64 17.17
C LEU A 98 -12.45 -6.07 18.11
N LEU A 99 -13.52 -5.43 17.58
CA LEU A 99 -14.63 -4.93 18.41
C LEU A 99 -15.35 -6.02 19.21
N TYR A 100 -15.23 -7.28 18.80
CA TYR A 100 -15.90 -8.43 19.43
C TYR A 100 -14.96 -9.29 20.26
N VAL A 101 -13.64 -9.24 20.01
CA VAL A 101 -12.66 -10.14 20.64
C VAL A 101 -11.69 -9.44 21.58
N ASP A 102 -11.49 -8.12 21.43
CA ASP A 102 -10.59 -7.34 22.27
C ASP A 102 -11.37 -6.32 23.11
N PRO A 103 -11.38 -6.45 24.45
CA PRO A 103 -12.04 -5.51 25.34
C PRO A 103 -11.54 -4.06 25.25
N GLY A 104 -10.31 -3.85 24.74
CA GLY A 104 -9.72 -2.53 24.52
C GLY A 104 -10.08 -1.91 23.15
N ALA A 105 -10.76 -2.65 22.27
CA ALA A 105 -11.13 -2.14 20.96
C ALA A 105 -12.31 -1.16 21.06
N THR A 106 -12.11 0.03 20.52
CA THR A 106 -13.14 1.06 20.41
C THR A 106 -13.46 1.35 18.94
N VAL A 107 -14.67 1.82 18.65
CA VAL A 107 -15.05 2.20 17.28
C VAL A 107 -14.07 3.22 16.66
N PRO A 108 -13.68 4.31 17.35
CA PRO A 108 -12.67 5.22 16.83
C PRO A 108 -11.31 4.55 16.55
N GLY A 109 -10.83 3.67 17.45
CA GLY A 109 -9.56 2.96 17.25
C GLY A 109 -9.59 2.02 16.05
N VAL A 110 -10.69 1.31 15.84
CA VAL A 110 -10.89 0.44 14.68
C VAL A 110 -10.98 1.24 13.37
N VAL A 111 -11.66 2.40 13.38
CA VAL A 111 -11.67 3.29 12.22
C VAL A 111 -10.26 3.79 11.88
N VAL A 112 -9.44 4.11 12.88
CA VAL A 112 -8.04 4.50 12.64
C VAL A 112 -7.23 3.35 12.04
N LEU A 113 -7.39 2.11 12.51
CA LEU A 113 -6.76 0.95 11.88
C LEU A 113 -7.16 0.80 10.42
N MET A 114 -8.46 0.92 10.11
CA MET A 114 -8.94 0.85 8.73
C MET A 114 -8.33 1.96 7.86
N VAL A 115 -8.20 3.18 8.38
CA VAL A 115 -7.53 4.29 7.68
C VAL A 115 -6.05 3.98 7.43
N MET A 116 -5.34 3.37 8.37
CA MET A 116 -3.95 2.94 8.17
C MET A 116 -3.81 1.92 7.04
N HIS A 117 -4.77 1.01 6.88
CA HIS A 117 -4.80 0.10 5.73
C HIS A 117 -5.01 0.85 4.40
N VAL A 118 -5.90 1.85 4.39
CA VAL A 118 -6.11 2.71 3.22
C VAL A 118 -4.83 3.43 2.83
N VAL A 119 -4.07 3.97 3.80
CA VAL A 119 -2.78 4.62 3.55
C VAL A 119 -1.80 3.66 2.88
N VAL A 120 -1.62 2.45 3.42
CA VAL A 120 -0.72 1.44 2.82
C VAL A 120 -1.17 1.08 1.40
N ALA A 121 -2.45 0.82 1.20
CA ALA A 121 -3.00 0.46 -0.11
C ALA A 121 -2.80 1.59 -1.12
N ALA A 122 -3.07 2.84 -0.73
CA ALA A 122 -2.88 4.02 -1.57
C ALA A 122 -1.41 4.20 -1.98
N VAL A 123 -0.48 4.07 -1.03
CA VAL A 123 0.97 4.14 -1.31
C VAL A 123 1.38 3.02 -2.27
N CYS A 124 0.92 1.78 -2.05
CA CYS A 124 1.24 0.66 -2.95
C CYS A 124 0.71 0.86 -4.37
N VAL A 125 -0.55 1.27 -4.50
CA VAL A 125 -1.16 1.55 -5.81
C VAL A 125 -0.43 2.68 -6.53
N ALA A 126 -0.12 3.77 -5.83
CA ALA A 126 0.62 4.88 -6.41
C ALA A 126 2.04 4.49 -6.84
N SER A 127 2.72 3.63 -6.09
CA SER A 127 4.09 3.21 -6.41
C SER A 127 4.21 2.26 -7.60
N PHE A 128 3.16 1.46 -7.86
CA PHE A 128 3.23 0.40 -8.86
C PHE A 128 2.42 0.66 -10.13
N THR A 129 1.43 1.54 -10.09
CA THR A 129 0.58 1.82 -11.25
C THR A 129 0.90 3.17 -11.87
N GLU A 130 0.52 3.38 -13.13
CA GLU A 130 0.69 4.67 -13.84
C GLU A 130 0.01 5.87 -13.16
N LEU A 131 -0.79 5.65 -12.11
CA LEU A 131 -1.37 6.71 -11.27
C LEU A 131 -0.36 7.42 -10.35
N GLY A 132 0.88 6.93 -10.17
CA GLY A 132 1.85 7.56 -9.26
C GLY A 132 3.32 7.46 -9.64
N TRP A 133 4.11 8.29 -8.95
CA TRP A 133 5.48 8.73 -9.24
C TRP A 133 6.47 7.61 -9.63
N GLY A 134 7.16 7.77 -10.78
CA GLY A 134 8.39 7.03 -11.07
C GLY A 134 8.36 6.08 -12.27
N VAL A 135 7.29 6.04 -13.06
CA VAL A 135 7.37 5.56 -14.46
C VAL A 135 7.95 6.73 -15.28
N PRO A 136 9.17 6.63 -15.83
CA PRO A 136 9.59 7.58 -16.85
C PRO A 136 8.52 7.51 -17.93
N LYS A 137 7.83 8.63 -18.20
CA LYS A 137 7.03 8.75 -19.41
C LYS A 137 8.00 8.40 -20.53
N GLY A 138 7.79 7.25 -21.18
CA GLY A 138 8.60 6.86 -22.32
C GLY A 138 8.63 8.06 -23.24
N THR A 139 9.82 8.55 -23.56
CA THR A 139 10.00 9.58 -24.57
C THR A 139 9.32 9.05 -25.81
N HIS A 140 8.13 9.59 -26.13
CA HIS A 140 7.51 9.39 -27.42
C HIS A 140 8.54 9.84 -28.45
N PRO A 141 9.04 8.95 -29.32
CA PRO A 141 9.76 9.38 -30.50
C PRO A 141 8.69 9.88 -31.46
N ASP A 142 8.19 11.08 -31.25
CA ASP A 142 7.49 11.81 -32.29
C ASP A 142 7.65 13.33 -32.09
N ALA A 143 8.83 13.76 -32.48
CA ALA A 143 9.17 15.09 -32.96
C ALA A 143 10.53 14.89 -33.65
N THR A 144 10.66 14.80 -34.96
CA THR A 144 9.85 15.26 -36.09
C THR A 144 10.37 14.52 -37.32
N GLU A 145 9.47 14.07 -38.20
CA GLU A 145 9.77 14.09 -39.63
C GLU A 145 10.01 15.56 -40.02
N GLU A 146 11.19 15.89 -40.54
CA GLU A 146 11.43 16.59 -41.82
C GLU A 146 12.88 16.32 -42.28
#